data_AF-A0A2H0AJP1-F1
#
_entry.id   AF-A0A2H0AJP1-F1
#
_cell.length_a   1.000
_cell.length_b   1.000
_cell.length_c   1.000
_cell.angle_alpha   90.00
_cell.angle_beta   90.00
_cell.angle_gamma   90.00
#
_symmetry.space_group_name_H-M   'P 1'
#
loop_
_entity.id
_entity.type
_entity.pdbx_description
1 polymer ?
#
loop_
_entity_poly.entity_id
_entity_poly.type
_entity_poly.pdbx_seq_one_letter_code
_entity_poly.pdbx_strand_id
1 'polypeptide(L)'
;MKGPVERERQYYRIRVQNCVLTIMDVRKILCDRYGSRDFMRGFERLEAEAANLDMANVSEGDILLVEQATNALLSELGKIFEAGKAGPLYMRPLN
;
A
#
# COMPACT_ATOMS: atom_id res chain seq x y z
N MET A 1 1.12 30.11 -4.35
CA MET A 1 2.15 29.04 -4.30
C MET A 1 2.12 28.44 -2.90
N LYS A 2 2.07 27.12 -2.75
CA LYS A 2 2.10 26.47 -1.42
C LYS A 2 3.48 26.61 -0.77
N GLY A 3 3.51 26.75 0.56
CA GLY A 3 4.75 26.92 1.33
C GLY A 3 5.64 25.65 1.33
N PRO A 4 6.91 25.73 1.77
CA PRO A 4 7.82 24.58 1.84
C PRO A 4 7.26 23.42 2.67
N VAL A 5 6.70 23.71 3.85
CA VAL A 5 6.11 22.74 4.77
C VAL A 5 4.88 22.04 4.18
N GLU A 6 4.03 22.77 3.44
CA GLU A 6 2.85 22.19 2.80
C GLU A 6 3.23 21.21 1.67
N ARG A 7 4.34 21.46 0.97
CA ARG A 7 4.85 20.57 -0.07
C ARG A 7 5.41 19.27 0.52
N GLU A 8 6.12 19.35 1.63
CA GLU A 8 6.62 18.18 2.36
C GLU A 8 5.47 17.30 2.87
N ARG A 9 4.47 17.90 3.53
CA ARG A 9 3.27 17.17 3.98
C ARG A 9 2.51 16.52 2.83
N GLN A 10 2.43 17.20 1.69
CA GLN A 10 1.82 16.64 0.48
C GLN A 10 2.64 15.46 -0.06
N TYR A 11 3.97 15.54 -0.03
CA TYR A 11 4.87 14.46 -0.42
C TYR A 11 4.71 13.23 0.49
N TYR A 12 4.66 13.43 1.81
CA TYR A 12 4.40 12.36 2.78
C TYR A 12 3.06 11.68 2.54
N ARG A 13 2.01 12.46 2.25
CA ARG A 13 0.70 11.92 1.90
C ARG A 13 0.76 11.01 0.68
N ILE A 14 1.46 11.42 -0.37
CA ILE A 14 1.62 10.61 -1.59
C ILE A 14 2.32 9.28 -1.29
N ARG A 15 3.36 9.29 -0.45
CA ARG A 15 4.10 8.06 -0.09
C ARG A 15 3.24 7.06 0.66
N VAL A 16 2.48 7.52 1.67
CA VAL A 16 1.52 6.66 2.39
C VAL A 16 0.43 6.14 1.45
N GLN A 17 -0.12 7.01 0.59
CA GLN A 17 -1.14 6.62 -0.38
C GLN A 17 -0.63 5.54 -1.35
N ASN A 18 0.60 5.67 -1.84
CA ASN A 18 1.21 4.65 -2.68
C ASN A 18 1.30 3.30 -1.97
N CYS A 19 1.75 3.27 -0.71
CA CYS A 19 1.80 2.03 0.07
C CYS A 19 0.42 1.36 0.19
N VAL A 20 -0.60 2.15 0.52
CA VAL A 20 -1.98 1.67 0.67
C VAL A 20 -2.52 1.12 -0.65
N LEU A 21 -2.34 1.86 -1.75
CA LEU A 21 -2.78 1.44 -3.08
C LEU A 21 -2.11 0.14 -3.51
N THR A 22 -0.80 0.00 -3.30
CA THR A 22 -0.09 -1.25 -3.59
C THR A 22 -0.65 -2.42 -2.77
N ILE A 23 -0.95 -2.21 -1.49
CA ILE A 23 -1.58 -3.24 -0.66
C ILE A 23 -2.98 -3.61 -1.19
N MET A 24 -3.77 -2.63 -1.65
CA MET A 24 -5.09 -2.89 -2.24
C MET A 24 -5.00 -3.66 -3.57
N ASP A 25 -4.00 -3.39 -4.40
CA ASP A 25 -3.78 -4.13 -5.65
C ASP A 25 -3.45 -5.61 -5.37
N VAL A 26 -2.60 -5.87 -4.35
CA VAL A 26 -2.30 -7.24 -3.90
C VAL A 26 -3.55 -7.93 -3.39
N ARG A 27 -4.32 -7.24 -2.54
CA ARG A 27 -5.60 -7.74 -2.03
C ARG A 27 -6.51 -8.15 -3.18
N LYS A 28 -6.70 -7.29 -4.18
CA LYS A 28 -7.59 -7.57 -5.33
C LYS A 28 -7.27 -8.92 -5.97
N ILE A 29 -5.99 -9.16 -6.27
CA ILE A 29 -5.54 -10.41 -6.91
C ILE A 29 -5.75 -11.62 -6.00
N LEU A 30 -5.44 -11.49 -4.71
CA LEU A 30 -5.65 -12.57 -3.75
C LEU A 30 -7.14 -12.86 -3.56
N CYS A 31 -8.00 -11.84 -3.52
CA CYS A 31 -9.44 -12.01 -3.41
C CYS A 31 -10.05 -12.65 -4.66
N ASP A 32 -9.65 -12.22 -5.85
CA ASP A 32 -10.09 -12.81 -7.12
C ASP A 32 -9.74 -14.30 -7.20
N ARG A 33 -8.64 -14.72 -6.56
CA ARG A 33 -8.16 -16.10 -6.61
C ARG A 33 -8.62 -16.98 -5.44
N TYR A 34 -8.74 -16.44 -4.23
CA TYR A 34 -8.95 -17.23 -3.00
C TYR A 34 -10.28 -16.94 -2.27
N GLY A 35 -11.04 -15.91 -2.67
CA GLY A 35 -12.45 -15.77 -2.33
C GLY A 35 -12.82 -15.64 -0.84
N SER A 36 -11.97 -15.03 0.00
CA SER A 36 -12.24 -14.87 1.45
C SER A 36 -12.79 -13.48 1.80
N ARG A 37 -14.00 -13.43 2.40
CA ARG A 37 -14.63 -12.19 2.90
C ARG A 37 -13.99 -11.65 4.18
N ASP A 38 -13.44 -12.50 5.05
CA ASP A 38 -12.82 -12.05 6.30
C ASP A 38 -11.49 -11.33 6.06
N PHE A 39 -10.81 -11.68 4.95
CA PHE A 39 -9.60 -10.98 4.51
C PHE A 39 -9.90 -9.51 4.14
N MET A 40 -11.10 -9.22 3.63
CA MET A 40 -11.48 -7.91 3.05
C MET A 40 -11.55 -6.78 4.10
N ARG A 41 -12.05 -7.08 5.31
CA ARG A 41 -12.35 -6.06 6.32
C ARG A 41 -11.09 -5.36 6.85
N GLY A 42 -9.97 -6.08 6.98
CA GLY A 42 -8.70 -5.48 7.42
C GLY A 42 -8.16 -4.45 6.43
N PHE A 43 -8.29 -4.73 5.14
CA PHE A 43 -7.82 -3.84 4.08
C PHE A 43 -8.70 -2.59 3.90
N GLU A 44 -10.02 -2.74 3.97
CA GLU A 44 -10.94 -1.58 3.91
C GLU A 44 -10.70 -0.61 5.07
N ARG A 45 -10.43 -1.15 6.25
CA ARG A 45 -10.08 -0.36 7.42
C ARG A 45 -8.75 0.38 7.24
N LEU A 46 -7.72 -0.28 6.70
CA LEU A 46 -6.43 0.33 6.41
C LEU A 46 -6.56 1.50 5.42
N GLU A 47 -7.35 1.33 4.36
CA GLU A 47 -7.59 2.39 3.36
C GLU A 47 -8.28 3.61 4.00
N ALA A 48 -9.32 3.36 4.80
CA ALA A 48 -10.05 4.43 5.50
C ALA A 48 -9.19 5.16 6.54
N GLU A 49 -8.39 4.44 7.32
CA GLU A 49 -7.51 5.04 8.33
C GLU A 49 -6.39 5.87 7.67
N ALA A 50 -5.79 5.37 6.57
CA ALA A 50 -4.75 6.10 5.86
C ALA A 50 -5.27 7.35 5.13
N ALA A 51 -6.52 7.33 4.62
CA ALA A 51 -7.14 8.51 4.01
C ALA A 51 -7.32 9.66 5.02
N ASN A 52 -7.59 9.33 6.28
CA ASN A 52 -7.85 10.27 7.37
C ASN A 52 -6.59 10.68 8.15
N LEU A 53 -5.41 10.22 7.73
CA LEU A 53 -4.17 10.46 8.46
C LEU A 53 -3.79 11.95 8.41
N ASP A 54 -3.61 12.54 9.59
CA ASP A 54 -3.18 13.93 9.72
C ASP A 54 -1.66 14.05 9.54
N MET A 55 -1.27 14.57 8.38
CA MET A 55 0.14 14.76 8.02
C MET A 55 0.80 15.94 8.73
N ALA A 56 0.09 16.69 9.59
CA ALA A 56 0.65 17.84 10.27
C ALA A 56 1.77 17.48 11.26
N ASN A 57 1.70 16.29 11.86
CA ASN A 57 2.60 15.80 12.91
C ASN A 57 3.39 14.54 12.50
N VAL A 58 3.38 14.18 11.21
CA VAL A 58 4.06 13.00 10.70
C VAL A 58 5.48 13.38 10.31
N SER A 59 6.46 12.60 10.79
CA SER A 59 7.88 12.76 10.44
C SER A 59 8.29 11.84 9.28
N GLU A 60 9.42 12.14 8.64
CA GLU A 60 10.05 11.23 7.67
C GLU A 60 10.25 9.82 8.24
N GLY A 61 10.63 9.71 9.52
CA GLY A 61 10.83 8.43 10.19
C GLY A 61 9.55 7.59 10.26
N ASP A 62 8.42 8.22 10.52
CA ASP A 62 7.11 7.55 10.53
C ASP A 62 6.74 7.04 9.14
N ILE A 63 7.03 7.83 8.08
CA ILE A 63 6.79 7.42 6.70
C ILE A 63 7.67 6.21 6.33
N LEU A 64 8.95 6.24 6.70
CA LEU A 64 9.87 5.12 6.45
C LEU A 64 9.43 3.85 7.16
N LEU A 65 8.88 3.95 8.38
CA LEU A 65 8.32 2.79 9.09
C LEU A 65 7.14 2.19 8.33
N VAL A 66 6.23 3.01 7.78
CA VAL A 66 5.11 2.55 6.95
C VAL A 66 5.62 1.86 5.68
N GLU A 67 6.60 2.44 5.00
CA GLU A 67 7.20 1.86 3.80
C GLU A 67 7.89 0.53 4.10
N GLN A 68 8.64 0.44 5.20
CA GLN A 68 9.32 -0.78 5.62
C GLN A 68 8.33 -1.89 5.96
N ALA A 69 7.29 -1.59 6.75
CA ALA A 69 6.23 -2.53 7.07
C ALA A 69 5.50 -3.01 5.80
N THR A 70 5.22 -2.10 4.88
CA THR A 70 4.63 -2.41 3.58
C THR A 70 5.53 -3.35 2.77
N ASN A 71 6.82 -3.04 2.64
CA ASN A 71 7.77 -3.86 1.90
C ASN A 71 7.96 -5.25 2.52
N ALA A 72 7.96 -5.35 3.86
CA ALA A 72 8.01 -6.63 4.55
C ALA A 72 6.78 -7.49 4.22
N LEU A 73 5.58 -6.90 4.29
CA LEU A 73 4.33 -7.57 3.90
C LEU A 73 4.37 -8.02 2.43
N LEU A 74 4.82 -7.17 1.52
CA LEU A 74 4.94 -7.51 0.10
C LEU A 74 5.95 -8.63 -0.15
N SER A 75 7.05 -8.67 0.61
CA SER A 75 8.04 -9.76 0.51
C SER A 75 7.46 -11.10 0.97
N GLU A 76 6.69 -11.10 2.05
CA GLU A 76 6.00 -12.31 2.54
C GLU A 76 4.96 -12.80 1.54
N LEU A 77 4.15 -11.89 1.00
CA LEU A 77 3.13 -12.21 -0.01
C LEU A 77 3.74 -12.58 -1.36
N GLY A 78 4.89 -12.00 -1.73
CA GLY A 78 5.61 -12.28 -2.96
C GLY A 78 5.88 -13.77 -3.18
N LYS A 79 6.12 -14.53 -2.10
CA LYS A 79 6.27 -16.00 -2.14
C LYS A 79 5.04 -16.72 -2.71
N ILE A 80 3.84 -16.16 -2.55
CA ILE A 80 2.59 -16.68 -3.11
C ILE A 80 2.57 -16.47 -4.64
N PHE A 81 3.08 -15.33 -5.11
CA PHE A 81 3.17 -15.00 -6.54
C PHE A 81 4.27 -15.82 -7.23
N GLU A 82 5.45 -15.92 -6.63
CA GLU A 82 6.59 -16.69 -7.16
C GLU A 82 6.28 -18.19 -7.28
N ALA A 83 5.48 -18.74 -6.38
CA ALA A 83 5.06 -20.14 -6.43
C ALA A 83 4.09 -20.45 -7.61
N GLY A 84 3.84 -19.50 -8.51
CA GLY A 84 2.86 -19.62 -9.60
C GLY A 84 1.41 -19.65 -9.11
N LYS A 85 1.20 -19.44 -7.81
CA LYS A 85 -0.10 -19.48 -7.15
C LYS A 85 -0.82 -18.14 -7.22
N ALA A 86 -0.26 -17.10 -7.83
CA ALA A 86 -0.97 -15.87 -8.22
C ALA A 86 -0.42 -15.34 -9.55
N GLY A 87 -1.26 -14.63 -10.33
CA GLY A 87 -0.83 -13.95 -11.57
C GLY A 87 -0.05 -12.67 -11.27
N PRO A 88 0.62 -12.05 -12.27
CA PRO A 88 1.42 -10.85 -12.04
C PRO A 88 0.59 -9.68 -11.49
N LEU A 89 1.17 -8.92 -10.55
CA LEU A 89 0.55 -7.75 -9.94
C LEU A 89 0.30 -6.61 -10.93
N TYR A 90 1.32 -6.33 -11.74
CA TYR A 90 1.24 -5.39 -12.85
C TYR A 90 1.68 -6.14 -14.09
N MET A 91 0.88 -6.07 -15.16
CA MET A 91 1.35 -6.56 -16.46
C MET A 91 2.55 -5.72 -16.87
N ARG A 92 3.69 -6.35 -17.14
CA ARG A 92 4.75 -5.66 -17.89
C ARG A 92 4.15 -5.29 -19.25
N PRO A 93 4.25 -4.01 -19.68
CA PRO A 93 3.94 -3.70 -21.07
C PRO A 93 4.81 -4.61 -21.94
N LEU A 94 4.16 -5.31 -22.87
CA LEU A 94 4.87 -6.02 -23.93
C LEU A 94 5.52 -4.94 -24.79
N ASN A 95 6.84 -4.86 -24.73
CA ASN A 95 7.64 -4.04 -25.64
C ASN A 95 7.58 -4.62 -27.05
#